data_AF-A0A8C5D519-F1
#
_entry.id   AF-A0A8C5D519-F1
#
_cell.length_a   1.000
_cell.length_b   1.000
_cell.length_c   1.000
_cell.angle_alpha   90.00
_cell.angle_beta   90.00
_cell.angle_gamma   90.00
#
_symmetry.space_group_name_H-M   'P 1'
#
loop_
_entity.id
_entity.type
_entity.pdbx_description
1 polymer ?
#
loop_
_entity_poly.entity_id
_entity_poly.type
_entity_poly.pdbx_seq_one_letter_code
_entity_poly.pdbx_strand_id
1 'polypeptide(L)'
;MILNTYLVRQALFSQLHMLSNSYRVACLIRVPTEVIKQRTQASPSSSTRSVLLATLREEGVRGLYRGYGSTVLREVGFIHSFFLFNSLTLHTALCHFK
;
A
#
# COMPACT_ATOMS: atom_id res chain seq x y z
N MET A 1 -14.32 3.96 31.88
CA MET A 1 -14.63 4.06 30.44
C MET A 1 -13.55 4.79 29.64
N ILE A 2 -13.15 6.00 30.05
CA ILE A 2 -12.14 6.83 29.35
C ILE A 2 -10.80 6.09 29.15
N LEU A 3 -10.28 5.42 30.20
CA LEU A 3 -9.02 4.66 30.12
C LEU A 3 -9.04 3.51 29.08
N ASN A 4 -10.20 2.87 28.90
CA ASN A 4 -10.38 1.77 27.96
C ASN A 4 -10.37 2.30 26.51
N THR A 5 -10.99 3.47 26.29
CA THR A 5 -10.96 4.17 25.00
C THR A 5 -9.55 4.62 24.61
N TYR A 6 -8.73 5.11 25.57
CA TYR A 6 -7.32 5.47 25.31
C TYR A 6 -6.47 4.26 24.94
N LEU A 7 -6.61 3.14 25.67
CA LEU A 7 -5.92 1.88 25.37
C LEU A 7 -6.26 1.37 23.96
N VAL A 8 -7.54 1.40 23.59
CA VAL A 8 -7.99 1.01 22.24
C VAL A 8 -7.40 1.92 21.18
N ARG A 9 -7.40 3.25 21.37
CA ARG A 9 -6.79 4.21 20.44
C ARG A 9 -5.28 4.00 20.27
N GLN A 10 -4.58 3.67 21.36
CA GLN A 10 -3.14 3.44 21.34
C GLN A 10 -2.78 2.14 20.62
N ALA A 11 -3.52 1.05 20.87
CA ALA A 11 -3.35 -0.21 20.13
C ALA A 11 -3.62 -0.01 18.63
N LEU A 12 -4.68 0.71 18.28
CA LEU A 12 -5.03 1.05 16.91
C LEU A 12 -3.93 1.86 16.20
N PHE A 13 -3.34 2.84 16.89
CA PHE A 13 -2.23 3.62 16.33
C PHE A 13 -1.00 2.74 16.05
N SER A 14 -0.62 1.85 16.97
CA SER A 14 0.49 0.92 16.72
C SER A 14 0.22 -0.01 15.52
N GLN A 15 -1.02 -0.49 15.35
CA GLN A 15 -1.40 -1.34 14.21
C GLN A 15 -1.28 -0.60 12.87
N LEU A 16 -1.74 0.65 12.81
CA LEU A 16 -1.63 1.50 11.61
C LEU A 16 -0.17 1.69 11.15
N HIS A 17 0.72 1.96 12.09
CA HIS A 17 2.16 2.13 11.80
C HIS A 17 2.81 0.83 11.33
N MET A 18 2.46 -0.31 11.94
CA MET A 18 3.00 -1.62 11.55
C MET A 18 2.54 -2.03 10.15
N LEU A 19 1.24 -1.88 9.84
CA LEU A 19 0.67 -2.21 8.53
C LEU A 19 1.26 -1.33 7.43
N SER A 20 1.42 -0.03 7.69
CA SER A 20 1.98 0.92 6.73
C SER A 20 3.44 0.59 6.38
N ASN A 21 4.26 0.26 7.37
CA ASN A 21 5.67 -0.09 7.13
C ASN A 21 5.80 -1.42 6.38
N SER A 22 5.00 -2.41 6.75
CA SER A 22 4.94 -3.70 6.04
C SER A 22 4.58 -3.51 4.56
N TYR A 23 3.54 -2.72 4.29
CA TYR A 23 3.11 -2.46 2.92
C TYR A 23 4.15 -1.72 2.08
N ARG A 24 4.90 -0.77 2.67
CA ARG A 24 6.00 -0.08 1.96
C ARG A 24 7.06 -1.07 1.50
N VAL A 25 7.44 -2.03 2.35
CA VAL A 25 8.41 -3.07 2.01
C VAL A 25 7.84 -4.03 0.96
N ALA A 26 6.58 -4.45 1.09
CA ALA A 26 5.91 -5.30 0.10
C ALA A 26 5.84 -4.63 -1.28
N CYS A 27 5.60 -3.31 -1.32
CA CYS A 27 5.57 -2.53 -2.56
C CYS A 27 6.93 -2.50 -3.28
N LEU A 28 8.06 -2.63 -2.59
CA LEU A 28 9.37 -2.69 -3.24
C LEU A 28 9.52 -3.93 -4.14
N ILE A 29 8.88 -5.05 -3.77
CA ILE A 29 8.92 -6.31 -4.53
C ILE A 29 7.79 -6.36 -5.57
N ARG A 30 6.60 -5.89 -5.19
CA ARG A 30 5.41 -5.89 -6.07
C ARG A 30 5.57 -4.96 -7.26
N VAL A 31 6.06 -3.74 -7.07
CA VAL A 31 6.11 -2.71 -8.13
C VAL A 31 6.92 -3.14 -9.36
N PRO A 32 8.18 -3.62 -9.24
CA PRO A 32 8.91 -4.07 -10.42
C PRO A 32 8.22 -5.25 -11.12
N THR A 33 7.64 -6.17 -10.34
CA THR A 33 6.89 -7.32 -10.88
C THR A 33 5.64 -6.88 -11.65
N GLU A 34 4.90 -5.91 -11.14
CA GLU A 34 3.72 -5.34 -11.80
C GLU A 34 4.09 -4.58 -13.08
N VAL A 35 5.16 -3.79 -13.07
CA VAL A 35 5.65 -3.07 -14.27
C VAL A 35 6.04 -4.06 -15.37
N ILE A 36 6.72 -5.15 -15.03
CA ILE A 36 7.11 -6.19 -15.99
C ILE A 36 5.88 -6.89 -16.58
N LYS A 37 4.89 -7.23 -15.74
CA LYS A 37 3.63 -7.84 -16.19
C LYS A 37 2.87 -6.91 -17.13
N GLN A 38 2.71 -5.64 -16.77
CA GLN A 38 2.00 -4.65 -17.58
C GLN A 38 2.67 -4.45 -18.94
N ARG A 39 4.01 -4.34 -18.98
CA ARG A 39 4.76 -4.23 -20.26
C ARG A 39 4.70 -5.51 -21.09
N THR A 40 4.68 -6.67 -20.46
CA THR A 40 4.51 -7.96 -21.16
C THR A 40 3.09 -8.07 -21.77
N GLN A 41 2.06 -7.61 -21.06
CA GLN A 41 0.68 -7.57 -21.58
C GLN A 41 0.51 -6.55 -22.71
N ALA A 42 1.24 -5.44 -22.67
CA ALA A 42 1.27 -4.46 -23.75
C ALA A 42 2.04 -4.95 -25.00
N SER A 43 2.93 -5.95 -24.85
CA SER A 43 3.70 -6.52 -25.95
C SER A 43 3.67 -8.07 -25.89
N PRO A 44 2.54 -8.69 -26.27
CA PRO A 44 2.31 -10.13 -26.08
C PRO A 44 3.22 -11.04 -26.94
N SER A 45 3.91 -10.48 -27.94
CA SER A 45 4.88 -11.18 -28.80
C SER A 45 6.30 -11.23 -28.23
N SER A 46 6.57 -10.54 -27.12
CA SER A 46 7.89 -10.43 -26.51
C SER A 46 8.01 -11.32 -25.27
N SER A 47 9.12 -12.05 -25.14
CA SER A 47 9.42 -12.81 -23.91
C SER A 47 9.53 -11.87 -22.71
N THR A 48 9.04 -12.26 -21.54
CA THR A 48 9.14 -11.47 -20.30
C THR A 48 10.58 -11.02 -20.02
N ARG A 49 11.58 -11.86 -20.34
CA ARG A 49 13.01 -11.54 -20.17
C ARG A 49 13.49 -10.47 -21.15
N SER A 50 13.02 -10.47 -22.40
CA SER A 50 13.41 -9.46 -23.38
C SER A 50 12.80 -8.10 -23.06
N VAL A 51 11.55 -8.06 -22.57
CA VAL A 51 10.90 -6.83 -22.09
C VAL A 51 11.64 -6.24 -20.87
N LEU A 52 12.08 -7.10 -19.94
CA LEU A 52 12.85 -6.70 -18.76
C LEU A 52 14.22 -6.13 -19.14
N LEU A 53 14.96 -6.81 -20.02
CA LEU A 53 16.24 -6.35 -20.54
C LEU A 53 16.13 -5.05 -21.35
N ALA A 54 15.10 -4.93 -22.20
CA ALA A 54 14.83 -3.71 -22.95
C ALA A 54 14.54 -2.53 -22.01
N THR A 55 13.66 -2.73 -21.03
CA THR A 55 13.32 -1.70 -20.02
C THR A 55 14.55 -1.28 -19.21
N LEU A 56 15.41 -2.23 -18.82
CA LEU A 56 16.66 -1.95 -18.11
C LEU A 56 17.68 -1.20 -18.97
N ARG A 57 17.73 -1.47 -20.29
CA ARG A 57 18.63 -0.76 -21.21
C ARG A 57 18.15 0.64 -21.57
N GLU A 58 16.84 0.84 -21.73
CA GLU A 58 16.27 2.12 -22.16
C GLU A 58 16.01 3.10 -21.00
N GLU A 59 15.39 2.63 -19.91
CA GLU A 59 14.97 3.48 -18.78
C GLU A 59 15.78 3.24 -17.50
N GLY A 60 16.62 2.19 -17.49
CA GLY A 60 17.40 1.81 -16.32
C GLY A 60 16.55 1.32 -15.15
N VAL A 61 17.17 1.25 -13.97
CA VAL A 61 16.53 0.78 -12.74
C VAL A 61 15.38 1.69 -12.30
N ARG A 62 15.43 2.99 -12.64
CA ARG A 62 14.36 3.95 -12.33
C ARG A 62 13.08 3.67 -13.12
N GLY A 63 13.17 3.12 -14.32
CA GLY A 63 12.01 2.69 -15.12
C GLY A 63 11.20 1.58 -14.44
N LEU A 64 11.85 0.70 -13.69
CA LEU A 64 11.20 -0.40 -12.93
C LEU A 64 10.44 0.09 -11.69
N TYR A 65 10.81 1.25 -11.13
CA TYR A 65 10.13 1.85 -9.97
C TYR A 65 9.17 2.99 -10.36
N ARG A 66 8.95 3.20 -11.66
CA ARG A 66 8.02 4.21 -12.17
C ARG A 66 6.59 3.82 -11.76
N GLY A 67 6.05 4.47 -10.73
CA GLY A 67 4.75 4.15 -10.14
C GLY A 67 4.81 3.65 -8.68
N TYR A 68 6.01 3.50 -8.10
CA TYR A 68 6.17 3.12 -6.69
C TYR A 68 5.46 4.10 -5.74
N GLY A 69 5.66 5.41 -5.95
CA GLY A 69 5.02 6.44 -5.14
C GLY A 69 3.49 6.39 -5.20
N SER A 70 2.92 6.20 -6.40
CA SER A 70 1.47 6.07 -6.59
C SER A 70 0.90 4.84 -5.88
N THR A 71 1.60 3.70 -5.97
CA THR A 71 1.19 2.46 -5.29
C THR A 71 1.23 2.63 -3.77
N VAL A 72 2.32 3.18 -3.22
CA VAL A 72 2.43 3.43 -1.78
C VAL A 72 1.37 4.42 -1.30
N LEU A 73 1.15 5.52 -2.02
CA LEU A 73 0.10 6.50 -1.67
C LEU A 73 -1.29 5.88 -1.66
N ARG A 74 -1.61 5.00 -2.61
CA ARG A 74 -2.90 4.31 -2.66
C ARG A 74 -3.09 3.39 -1.45
N GLU A 75 -2.11 2.54 -1.14
CA GLU A 75 -2.21 1.59 -0.03
C GLU A 75 -2.24 2.32 1.32
N VAL A 76 -1.38 3.32 1.51
CA VAL A 76 -1.35 4.14 2.72
C VAL A 76 -2.68 4.90 2.86
N GLY A 77 -3.18 5.52 1.79
CA GLY A 77 -4.48 6.20 1.79
C GLY A 77 -5.63 5.28 2.16
N PHE A 78 -5.66 4.04 1.65
CA PHE A 78 -6.68 3.06 1.99
C PHE A 78 -6.65 2.70 3.49
N ILE A 79 -5.46 2.44 4.05
CA ILE A 79 -5.29 2.12 5.48
C ILE A 79 -5.76 3.28 6.37
N HIS A 80 -5.44 4.52 6.00
CA HIS A 80 -5.88 5.71 6.74
C HIS A 80 -7.41 5.91 6.68
N SER A 81 -8.01 5.75 5.51
CA SER A 81 -9.47 5.86 5.34
C SER A 81 -10.21 4.79 6.12
N PHE A 82 -9.74 3.54 6.07
CA PHE A 82 -10.29 2.45 6.85
C PHE A 82 -10.19 2.72 8.35
N PHE A 83 -9.05 3.21 8.82
CA PHE A 83 -8.84 3.57 10.23
C PHE A 83 -9.79 4.67 10.71
N LEU A 84 -9.94 5.74 9.91
CA LEU A 84 -10.83 6.85 10.23
C LEU A 84 -12.28 6.38 10.34
N PHE A 85 -12.73 5.55 9.40
CA PHE A 85 -14.07 4.98 9.40
C PHE A 85 -14.33 4.16 10.67
N ASN A 86 -13.45 3.20 10.99
CA ASN A 86 -13.58 2.38 12.20
C ASN A 86 -13.56 3.22 13.48
N SER A 87 -12.72 4.26 13.52
CA SER A 87 -12.65 5.18 14.67
C SER A 87 -13.94 5.96 14.86
N LEU A 88 -14.61 6.37 13.78
CA LEU A 88 -15.87 7.09 13.82
C LEU A 88 -17.01 6.17 14.28
N THR A 89 -17.07 4.95 13.74
CA THR A 89 -18.06 3.92 14.13
C THR A 89 -17.93 3.52 15.60
N LEU A 90 -16.70 3.37 16.10
CA LEU A 90 -16.46 3.13 17.54
C LEU A 90 -16.95 4.29 18.40
N HIS A 91 -16.75 5.53 17.96
CA HIS A 91 -17.20 6.70 18.68
C HIS A 91 -18.74 6.77 18.74
N THR A 92 -19.43 6.52 17.62
CA THR A 92 -20.90 6.52 17.59
C THR A 92 -21.50 5.38 18.41
N ALA A 93 -20.91 4.18 18.36
CA ALA A 93 -21.33 3.04 19.17
C ALA A 93 -21.17 3.31 20.68
N LEU A 94 -20.07 3.95 21.09
CA LEU A 94 -19.84 4.33 22.49
C LEU A 94 -20.80 5.42 22.99
N CYS A 95 -21.20 6.37 22.12
CA CYS A 95 -22.22 7.38 22.45
C CYS A 95 -23.63 6.81 22.54
N HIS A 96 -23.94 5.72 21.83
CA HIS A 96 -25.26 5.10 21.82
C HIS A 96 -25.49 4.14 23.01
N PHE A 97 -24.41 3.67 23.64
CA PHE A 97 -24.45 2.79 24.83
C PHE A 97 -24.31 3.54 26.16
N LYS A 98 -24.18 4.86 26.12
CA LYS A 98 -24.01 5.73 27.29
C LYS A 98 -25.25 6.58 27.48
#